data_AF-A0A353R6F5-F1
#
_entry.id   AF-A0A353R6F5-F1
#
_cell.length_a   1.000
_cell.length_b   1.000
_cell.length_c   1.000
_cell.angle_alpha   90.00
_cell.angle_beta   90.00
_cell.angle_gamma   90.00
#
_symmetry.space_group_name_H-M   'P 1'
#
loop_
_entity.id
_entity.type
_entity.pdbx_description
1 polymer ?
#
loop_
_entity_poly.entity_id
_entity_poly.type
_entity_poly.pdbx_seq_one_letter_code
_entity_poly.pdbx_strand_id
1 'polypeptide(L)'
;MKRLFVLVLFSSCFFISLAKEQNRQPVRPDAVFLGNSITQNWRNFHPDFFTLNNYVGKGIGGEVTSQMLNRFRQDVLGLEPCVVVILAGTNDIAQNQGYV
;
A
#
# COMPACT_ATOMS: atom_id res chain seq x y z
N MET A 1 11.08 -14.41 -46.15
CA MET A 1 11.93 -13.46 -45.39
C MET A 1 11.14 -12.41 -44.59
N LYS A 2 10.06 -11.82 -45.12
CA LYS A 2 9.25 -10.81 -44.37
C LYS A 2 8.55 -11.33 -43.09
N ARG A 3 8.07 -12.58 -43.08
CA ARG A 3 7.41 -13.19 -41.90
C ARG A 3 8.35 -13.48 -40.73
N LEU A 4 9.62 -13.80 -41.01
CA LEU A 4 10.64 -14.06 -39.98
C LEU A 4 11.06 -12.75 -39.27
N PHE A 5 11.15 -11.65 -40.01
CA PHE A 5 11.42 -10.32 -39.46
C PHE A 5 10.32 -9.83 -38.50
N VAL A 6 9.04 -10.09 -38.83
CA VAL A 6 7.90 -9.72 -37.99
C VAL A 6 7.92 -10.50 -36.66
N LEU A 7 8.22 -11.80 -36.69
CA LEU A 7 8.33 -12.63 -35.48
C LEU A 7 9.45 -12.18 -34.53
N VAL A 8 10.61 -11.79 -35.07
CA VAL A 8 11.74 -11.26 -34.28
C VAL A 8 11.40 -9.92 -33.64
N LEU A 9 10.67 -9.04 -34.35
CA LEU A 9 10.21 -7.75 -33.81
C LEU A 9 9.14 -7.88 -32.71
N PHE A 10 8.21 -8.84 -32.83
CA PHE A 10 7.24 -9.11 -31.77
C PHE A 10 7.90 -9.69 -30.51
N SER A 11 8.87 -10.61 -30.69
CA SER A 11 9.62 -11.18 -29.58
C SER A 11 10.46 -10.12 -28.85
N SER A 12 11.15 -9.23 -29.58
CA SER A 12 11.94 -8.17 -28.95
C SER A 12 11.08 -7.14 -28.22
N CYS A 13 9.94 -6.72 -28.79
CA CYS A 13 8.99 -5.84 -28.10
C CYS A 13 8.45 -6.46 -26.80
N PHE A 14 8.18 -7.77 -26.81
CA PHE A 14 7.73 -8.48 -25.61
C PHE A 14 8.80 -8.49 -24.51
N PHE A 15 10.06 -8.79 -24.84
CA PHE A 15 11.17 -8.75 -23.89
C PHE A 15 11.43 -7.33 -23.36
N ILE A 16 11.33 -6.30 -24.21
CA ILE A 16 11.45 -4.90 -23.81
C ILE A 16 10.32 -4.50 -22.86
N SER A 17 9.08 -4.97 -23.11
CA SER A 17 7.93 -4.70 -22.25
C SER A 17 8.09 -5.33 -20.86
N LEU A 18 8.52 -6.60 -20.79
CA LEU A 18 8.80 -7.29 -19.54
C LEU A 18 9.92 -6.62 -18.73
N ALA A 19 11.02 -6.25 -19.38
CA ALA A 19 12.14 -5.56 -18.71
C ALA A 19 11.73 -4.19 -18.15
N LYS A 20 10.79 -3.50 -18.83
CA LYS A 20 10.25 -2.21 -18.39
C LYS A 20 9.29 -2.35 -17.21
N GLU A 21 8.53 -3.44 -17.16
CA GLU A 21 7.66 -3.78 -16.04
C GLU A 21 8.47 -4.14 -14.78
N GLN A 22 9.55 -4.91 -14.94
CA GLN A 22 10.47 -5.26 -13.85
C GLN A 22 11.26 -4.06 -13.30
N ASN A 23 11.52 -3.03 -14.13
CA ASN A 23 12.22 -1.81 -13.73
C ASN A 23 11.31 -0.71 -13.18
N ARG A 24 10.00 -0.95 -13.08
CA ARG A 24 9.09 0.06 -12.54
C ARG A 24 9.32 0.18 -11.04
N GLN A 25 10.02 1.23 -10.62
CA GLN A 25 10.11 1.58 -9.21
C GLN A 25 8.70 1.75 -8.66
N PRO A 26 8.36 1.16 -7.51
CA PRO A 26 7.05 1.35 -6.91
C PRO A 26 6.83 2.85 -6.71
N VAL A 27 5.70 3.35 -7.23
CA VAL A 27 5.34 4.76 -7.03
C VAL A 27 5.17 4.96 -5.53
N ARG A 28 5.97 5.84 -4.94
CA ARG A 28 5.81 6.19 -3.53
C ARG A 28 4.41 6.76 -3.31
N PRO A 29 3.67 6.32 -2.29
CA PRO A 29 2.39 6.90 -1.97
C PRO A 29 2.57 8.32 -1.43
N ASP A 30 1.63 9.21 -1.74
CA ASP A 30 1.64 10.57 -1.20
C ASP A 30 1.31 10.58 0.29
N ALA A 31 0.42 9.67 0.71
CA ALA A 31 0.10 9.48 2.11
C ALA A 31 -0.15 8.02 2.48
N VAL A 32 0.27 7.64 3.68
CA VAL A 32 -0.11 6.38 4.33
C VAL A 32 -1.07 6.67 5.48
N PHE A 33 -2.22 6.00 5.46
CA PHE A 33 -3.21 6.05 6.53
C PHE A 33 -3.03 4.83 7.42
N LEU A 34 -2.40 5.02 8.58
CA LEU A 34 -2.23 3.99 9.60
C LEU A 34 -3.39 4.06 10.60
N GLY A 35 -3.96 2.91 10.96
CA GLY A 35 -5.00 2.89 11.99
C GLY A 35 -5.63 1.52 12.19
N ASN A 36 -6.81 1.55 12.82
CA ASN A 36 -7.55 0.36 13.20
C ASN A 36 -8.72 0.04 12.23
N SER A 37 -9.80 -0.54 12.75
CA SER A 37 -11.02 -0.89 12.00
C SER A 37 -11.65 0.29 11.27
N ILE A 38 -11.55 1.51 11.81
CA ILE A 38 -12.11 2.70 11.16
C ILE A 38 -11.38 2.96 9.83
N THR A 39 -10.04 2.96 9.85
CA THR A 39 -9.21 3.12 8.66
C THR A 39 -9.34 1.93 7.69
N GLN A 40 -9.45 0.70 8.21
CA GLN A 40 -9.68 -0.50 7.40
C GLN A 40 -10.99 -0.39 6.63
N ASN A 41 -12.07 -0.03 7.33
CA ASN A 41 -13.39 0.07 6.76
C ASN A 41 -13.52 1.23 5.78
N TRP A 42 -12.84 2.36 6.02
CA TRP A 42 -12.76 3.43 5.02
C TRP A 42 -12.22 2.89 3.69
N ARG A 43 -11.10 2.17 3.70
CA ARG A 43 -10.55 1.54 2.49
C ARG A 43 -11.51 0.54 1.85
N ASN A 44 -12.25 -0.23 2.65
CA ASN A 44 -13.17 -1.23 2.14
C ASN A 44 -14.44 -0.61 1.50
N PHE A 45 -14.99 0.44 2.12
CA PHE A 45 -16.23 1.08 1.66
C PHE A 45 -16.01 2.16 0.60
N HIS A 46 -14.84 2.82 0.62
CA HIS A 46 -14.48 3.86 -0.34
C HIS A 46 -13.04 3.66 -0.86
N PRO A 47 -12.77 2.57 -1.61
CA PRO A 47 -11.44 2.31 -2.15
C PRO A 47 -10.94 3.43 -3.08
N ASP A 48 -11.86 4.10 -3.80
CA ASP A 48 -11.54 5.18 -4.74
C ASP A 48 -10.90 6.39 -4.07
N PHE A 49 -11.24 6.66 -2.80
CA PHE A 49 -10.58 7.71 -2.03
C PHE A 49 -9.07 7.48 -1.94
N PHE A 50 -8.64 6.22 -1.86
CA PHE A 50 -7.23 5.88 -1.79
C PHE A 50 -6.57 5.87 -3.17
N THR A 51 -7.20 5.23 -4.15
CA THR A 51 -6.61 5.07 -5.49
C THR A 51 -6.54 6.39 -6.26
N LEU A 52 -7.56 7.25 -6.19
CA LEU A 52 -7.60 8.52 -6.91
C LEU A 52 -6.62 9.56 -6.35
N ASN A 53 -6.20 9.42 -5.10
CA ASN A 53 -5.31 10.36 -4.43
C ASN A 53 -3.90 9.81 -4.19
N ASN A 54 -3.55 8.64 -4.73
CA ASN A 54 -2.26 7.97 -4.50
C ASN A 54 -1.98 7.75 -2.99
N TYR A 55 -3.01 7.36 -2.24
CA TYR A 55 -2.90 7.02 -0.83
C TYR A 55 -2.90 5.51 -0.60
N VAL A 56 -2.31 5.09 0.51
CA VAL A 56 -2.30 3.69 0.93
C VAL A 56 -2.92 3.54 2.32
N GLY A 57 -3.96 2.72 2.42
CA GLY A 57 -4.65 2.42 3.68
C GLY A 57 -4.06 1.20 4.41
N LYS A 58 -3.40 1.42 5.54
CA LYS A 58 -2.79 0.43 6.42
C LYS A 58 -3.59 0.20 7.71
N GLY A 59 -4.92 0.19 7.57
CA GLY A 59 -5.85 -0.11 8.67
C GLY A 59 -6.01 -1.62 8.91
N ILE A 60 -5.95 -2.04 10.18
CA ILE A 60 -6.21 -3.43 10.61
C ILE A 60 -7.19 -3.43 11.78
N GLY A 61 -8.31 -4.14 11.64
CA GLY A 61 -9.37 -4.19 12.63
C GLY A 61 -8.91 -4.71 13.98
N GLY A 62 -9.40 -4.09 15.06
CA GLY A 62 -9.10 -4.51 16.43
C GLY A 62 -7.74 -4.09 16.98
N GLU A 63 -6.82 -3.58 16.15
CA GLU A 63 -5.47 -3.21 16.61
C GLU A 63 -5.42 -2.02 17.56
N VAL A 64 -4.53 -2.13 18.54
CA VAL A 64 -4.13 -1.07 19.49
C VAL A 64 -2.86 -0.36 19.03
N THR A 65 -2.50 0.77 19.66
CA THR A 65 -1.29 1.54 19.33
C THR A 65 0.01 0.74 19.43
N SER A 66 0.13 -0.19 20.39
CA SER A 66 1.33 -1.04 20.55
C SER A 66 1.59 -1.91 19.32
N GLN A 67 0.54 -2.47 18.71
CA GLN A 67 0.64 -3.27 17.49
C GLN A 67 0.95 -2.40 16.26
N MET A 68 0.34 -1.21 16.18
CA MET A 68 0.66 -0.23 15.13
C MET A 68 2.12 0.20 15.20
N LEU A 69 2.67 0.40 16.40
CA LEU A 69 4.08 0.73 16.60
C LEU A 69 5.00 -0.39 16.08
N ASN A 70 4.68 -1.65 16.37
CA ASN A 70 5.47 -2.81 15.92
C ASN A 70 5.56 -2.90 14.38
N ARG A 71 4.50 -2.52 13.67
CA ARG A 71 4.48 -2.55 12.20
C ARG A 71 4.78 -1.22 11.54
N PHE A 72 5.01 -0.13 12.28
CA PHE A 72 5.21 1.22 11.72
C PHE A 72 6.35 1.26 10.69
N ARG A 73 7.46 0.58 10.99
CA ARG A 73 8.60 0.52 10.06
C ARG A 73 8.24 -0.16 8.74
N GLN A 74 7.52 -1.28 8.79
CA GLN A 74 7.14 -2.02 7.58
C GLN A 74 6.02 -1.32 6.81
N ASP A 75 4.99 -0.87 7.51
CA ASP A 75 3.76 -0.38 6.89
C ASP A 75 3.78 1.11 6.54
N VAL A 76 4.67 1.89 7.15
CA VAL A 76 4.83 3.32 6.86
C VAL A 76 6.20 3.59 6.28
N LEU A 77 7.28 3.36 7.05
CA LEU A 77 8.62 3.77 6.61
C LEU A 77 9.09 3.03 5.35
N GLY A 78 8.80 1.73 5.24
CA GLY A 78 9.14 0.92 4.07
C GLY A 78 8.41 1.32 2.79
N LEU A 79 7.40 2.20 2.88
CA LEU A 79 6.72 2.77 1.72
C LEU A 79 7.21 4.18 1.36
N GLU A 80 8.05 4.79 2.21
CA GLU A 80 8.60 6.14 2.01
C GLU A 80 7.55 7.22 1.64
N PRO A 81 6.42 7.33 2.38
CA PRO A 81 5.39 8.32 2.05
C PRO A 81 5.84 9.74 2.34
N CYS A 82 5.21 10.71 1.66
CA CYS A 82 5.40 12.12 2.01
C CYS A 82 4.73 12.47 3.35
N VAL A 83 3.58 11.87 3.65
CA VAL A 83 2.78 12.12 4.86
C VAL A 83 2.28 10.81 5.48
N VAL A 84 2.21 10.76 6.81
CA VAL A 84 1.48 9.71 7.54
C VAL A 84 0.28 10.31 8.27
N VAL A 85 -0.89 9.71 8.09
CA VAL A 85 -2.12 10.02 8.82
C VAL A 85 -2.34 8.89 9.82
N ILE A 86 -2.40 9.21 11.11
CA ILE A 86 -2.55 8.23 12.19
C ILE A 86 -3.88 8.45 12.89
N LEU A 87 -4.75 7.44 12.82
CA LEU A 87 -6.00 7.37 13.60
C LEU A 87 -5.95 6.13 14.51
N ALA A 88 -5.64 6.34 15.78
CA ALA A 88 -5.40 5.28 16.76
C ALA A 88 -5.99 5.63 18.14
N GLY A 89 -6.02 4.66 19.06
CA GLY A 89 -6.45 4.84 20.45
C GLY A 89 -7.83 4.27 20.79
N THR A 90 -8.74 4.11 19.82
CA THR A 90 -10.09 3.57 20.10
C THR A 90 -10.04 2.20 20.79
N ASN A 91 -9.19 1.30 20.29
CA ASN A 91 -9.05 -0.06 20.80
C ASN A 91 -8.20 -0.14 22.08
N ASP A 92 -7.30 0.82 22.27
CA ASP A 92 -6.52 0.97 23.49
C ASP A 92 -7.46 1.31 24.65
N ILE A 93 -8.35 2.28 24.44
CA ILE A 93 -9.40 2.66 25.42
C ILE A 93 -10.37 1.51 25.65
N ALA A 94 -10.73 0.76 24.59
CA ALA A 94 -11.56 -0.44 24.70
C ALA A 94 -10.84 -1.64 25.34
N GLN A 95 -9.56 -1.51 25.67
CA GLN A 95 -8.75 -2.56 26.29
C GLN A 95 -8.72 -3.85 25.47
N ASN A 96 -8.57 -3.76 24.14
CA ASN A 96 -8.54 -4.94 23.26
C ASN A 96 -7.36 -5.90 23.54
N GLN A 97 -6.35 -5.46 24.30
CA GLN A 97 -5.25 -6.29 24.79
C GLN A 97 -5.31 -6.56 26.31
N GLY A 98 -6.42 -6.23 26.95
CA GLY A 98 -6.55 -6.24 28.41
C GLY A 98 -5.94 -5.01 29.07
N TYR A 99 -5.81 -5.08 30.40
CA TYR A 99 -5.13 -4.06 31.18
C TYR A 99 -3.63 -4.13 30.91
N VAL A 100 -3.04 -3.00 30.53
CA VAL A 100 -1.58 -2.79 30.49
C VAL A 100 -1.05 -2.45 31.88
#